data_AF-A0A925ZW81-F1
#
_entry.id   AF-A0A925ZW81-F1
#
_cell.length_a   1.000
_cell.length_b   1.000
_cell.length_c   1.000
_cell.angle_alpha   90.00
_cell.angle_beta   90.00
_cell.angle_gamma   90.00
#
_symmetry.space_group_name_H-M   'P 1'
#
loop_
_entity.id
_entity.type
_entity.pdbx_description
1 polymer ?
#
loop_
_entity_poly.entity_id
_entity_poly.type
_entity_poly.pdbx_seq_one_letter_code
_entity_poly.pdbx_strand_id
1 'polypeptide(L)' 'MTQAEVRLIEEGWAALIERLGLAEATRFVMLLDRRTGGAMQHLQHLWSGATPGAALRTGKRTDHSSTTQFDS' A
#
# COMPACT_ATOMS: atom_id res chain seq x y z
N MET A 1 14.81 -24.87 13.45
CA MET A 1 14.58 -23.50 13.96
C MET A 1 15.12 -23.44 15.37
N THR A 2 16.05 -22.54 15.64
CA THR A 2 16.63 -22.30 16.95
C THR A 2 15.73 -21.36 17.76
N GLN A 3 15.90 -21.36 19.09
CA GLN A 3 15.17 -20.42 19.95
C GLN A 3 15.48 -18.95 19.62
N ALA A 4 16.70 -18.65 19.15
CA ALA A 4 17.08 -17.30 18.72
C ALA A 4 16.34 -16.88 17.45
N GLU A 5 16.18 -17.79 16.49
CA GLU A 5 15.42 -17.53 15.26
C GLU A 5 13.94 -17.27 15.54
N VAL A 6 13.35 -18.03 16.47
CA VAL A 6 11.96 -17.82 16.91
C VAL A 6 11.77 -16.41 17.47
N ARG A 7 12.65 -15.99 18.39
CA ARG A 7 12.58 -14.65 19.01
C ARG A 7 12.71 -13.53 17.99
N LEU A 8 13.64 -13.69 17.03
CA LEU A 8 13.83 -12.71 15.97
C LEU A 8 12.57 -12.55 15.10
N ILE A 9 11.88 -13.65 14.80
CA ILE A 9 10.62 -13.62 14.04
C ILE A 9 9.51 -12.93 14.83
N GLU A 10 9.39 -13.24 16.13
CA GLU A 10 8.38 -12.63 17.01
C GLU A 10 8.59 -11.12 17.17
N GLU A 11 9.83 -10.70 17.41
CA GLU A 11 10.21 -9.28 17.52
C GLU A 11 9.99 -8.55 16.20
N GLY A 12 10.39 -9.16 15.07
CA GLY A 12 10.17 -8.59 13.74
C GLY A 12 8.69 -8.45 13.40
N TRP A 13 7.87 -9.43 13.79
CA TRP A 13 6.41 -9.37 13.61
C TRP A 13 5.78 -8.27 14.46
N ALA A 14 6.18 -8.14 15.73
CA ALA A 14 5.69 -7.09 16.61
C ALA A 14 6.01 -5.68 16.05
N ALA A 15 7.25 -5.46 15.61
CA ALA A 15 7.66 -4.19 15.00
C ALA A 15 6.88 -3.89 13.71
N LEU A 16 6.55 -4.91 12.92
CA LEU A 16 5.75 -4.76 11.70
C LEU A 16 4.32 -4.33 12.00
N ILE A 17 3.68 -4.94 13.01
CA ILE A 17 2.34 -4.54 13.47
C ILE A 17 2.36 -3.13 14.02
N GLU A 18 3.36 -2.77 14.84
CA GLU A 18 3.46 -1.43 15.44
C GLU A 18 3.53 -0.34 14.36
N ARG A 19 4.24 -0.63 13.26
CA ARG A 19 4.43 0.33 12.17
C ARG A 19 3.26 0.40 11.18
N LEU A 20 2.65 -0.74 10.84
CA LEU A 20 1.70 -0.85 9.73
C LEU A 20 0.26 -1.15 10.16
N GLY A 21 0.06 -1.66 11.37
CA GLY A 21 -1.18 -2.30 11.78
C GLY A 21 -1.24 -3.78 11.34
N LEU A 22 -2.11 -4.55 11.99
CA LEU A 22 -2.20 -6.00 11.83
C LEU A 22 -2.54 -6.42 10.38
N ALA A 23 -3.53 -5.78 9.76
CA ALA A 23 -3.99 -6.17 8.43
C ALA A 23 -2.92 -5.94 7.34
N GLU A 24 -2.25 -4.80 7.38
CA GLU A 24 -1.19 -4.42 6.45
C GLU A 24 0.08 -5.26 6.68
N ALA A 25 0.42 -5.55 7.94
CA ALA A 25 1.50 -6.47 8.28
C ALA A 25 1.26 -7.89 7.73
N THR A 26 0.04 -8.43 7.88
CA THR A 26 -0.32 -9.73 7.30
C THR A 26 -0.26 -9.70 5.76
N ARG A 27 -0.80 -8.65 5.12
CA ARG A 27 -0.75 -8.48 3.66
C ARG A 27 0.70 -8.46 3.16
N PHE A 28 1.61 -7.80 3.89
CA PHE A 28 3.03 -7.77 3.58
C PHE A 28 3.66 -9.18 3.57
N VAL A 29 3.42 -10.00 4.60
CA VAL A 29 3.94 -11.38 4.65
C VAL A 29 3.38 -12.23 3.50
N MET A 30 2.08 -12.09 3.21
CA MET A 30 1.46 -12.78 2.08
C MET A 30 2.03 -12.37 0.72
N LEU A 31 2.46 -11.11 0.56
CA LEU A 31 3.09 -10.63 -0.67
C LEU A 31 4.52 -11.16 -0.83
N LEU A 32 5.28 -11.28 0.27
CA LEU A 32 6.61 -11.88 0.26
C LEU A 32 6.57 -13.37 -0.14
N ASP A 33 5.62 -14.13 0.42
CA ASP A 33 5.45 -15.57 0.17
C ASP A 33 5.18 -15.87 -1.31
N ARG A 34 4.44 -14.99 -1.99
CA ARG A 34 4.05 -15.17 -3.40
C ARG A 34 5.19 -14.96 -4.42
N ARG A 35 6.40 -14.56 -4.00
CA ARG A 35 7.55 -14.20 -4.88
C ARG A 35 7.19 -13.27 -6.04
N THR A 36 6.09 -12.55 -5.96
CA THR A 36 5.67 -11.58 -6.97
C THR A 36 6.59 -10.38 -6.87
N GLY A 37 7.39 -10.08 -7.90
CA GLY A 37 8.32 -8.95 -7.92
C GLY A 37 7.69 -7.58 -7.63
N GLY A 38 6.36 -7.44 -7.75
CA GLY A 38 5.59 -6.27 -7.34
C GLY A 38 5.43 -6.10 -5.82
N ALA A 39 5.74 -7.11 -5.00
CA ALA A 39 5.71 -7.05 -3.54
C ALA A 39 6.68 -5.99 -3.01
N MET A 40 7.87 -5.88 -3.63
CA MET A 40 8.89 -4.89 -3.26
C MET A 40 8.46 -3.46 -3.59
N GLN A 41 7.73 -3.25 -4.70
CA GLN A 41 7.19 -1.93 -5.07
C GLN A 41 6.04 -1.51 -4.15
N HIS A 42 5.15 -2.43 -3.79
CA HIS A 42 4.09 -2.17 -2.81
C HIS A 42 4.67 -1.83 -1.44
N LEU A 43 5.75 -2.52 -1.07
CA LEU A 43 6.56 -2.26 0.12
C LEU A 43 7.17 -0.87 0.16
N GLN A 44 7.84 -0.48 -0.92
CA GLN A 44 8.42 0.84 -1.05
C GLN A 44 7.35 1.92 -0.90
N HIS A 45 6.15 1.71 -1.44
CA HIS A 45 5.04 2.64 -1.31
C HIS A 45 4.51 2.77 0.12
N LEU A 46 4.36 1.65 0.83
CA LEU A 46 3.94 1.64 2.25
C LEU A 46 4.98 2.31 3.17
N TRP A 47 6.27 2.16 2.86
CA TRP A 47 7.36 2.70 3.68
C TRP A 47 7.73 4.16 3.37
N SER A 48 7.42 4.65 2.16
CA SER A 48 7.67 6.04 1.76
C SER A 48 6.63 7.06 2.25
N GLY A 49 5.70 6.64 3.12
CA GLY A 49 4.81 7.56 3.85
C GLY A 49 3.44 7.78 3.23
N ALA A 50 3.00 6.96 2.27
CA ALA A 50 1.64 7.05 1.75
C ALA A 50 0.66 6.38 2.72
N THR A 51 0.09 7.19 3.61
CA THR A 51 -1.15 6.87 4.33
C THR A 51 -2.15 6.24 3.36
N PRO A 52 -2.62 5.00 3.57
CA PRO A 52 -3.57 4.34 2.66
C PRO A 52 -4.96 4.95 2.85
N GLY A 53 -5.14 6.16 2.31
CA GLY A 53 -6.39 6.91 2.36
C GLY A 53 -6.60 7.88 1.19
N ALA A 54 -5.58 8.10 0.35
CA ALA A 54 -5.63 9.13 -0.70
C ALA A 54 -5.86 8.60 -2.14
N ALA A 55 -5.89 7.28 -2.37
CA ALA A 55 -5.91 6.72 -3.73
C ALA A 55 -7.28 6.22 -4.22
N LEU A 56 -8.40 6.72 -3.66
CA LEU A 56 -9.73 6.34 -4.15
C LEU A 56 -10.76 7.48 -4.18
N ARG A 57 -10.41 8.70 -4.63
CA ARG A 57 -11.43 9.71 -5.01
C ARG A 57 -10.93 10.68 -6.08
N THR A 58 -10.68 10.23 -7.30
CA THR A 58 -10.88 11.10 -8.49
C THR A 58 -11.27 10.23 -9.69
N GLY A 59 -12.39 9.54 -9.54
CA GLY A 59 -13.17 8.99 -10.65
C GLY A 59 -14.49 9.74 -10.72
N LYS A 60 -14.47 11.01 -11.15
CA LYS A 60 -15.69 11.69 -11.62
C LYS A 60 -15.38 12.52 -12.86
N ARG A 61 -15.20 11.78 -13.94
CA ARG A 61 -15.77 12.03 -15.27
C ARG A 61 -16.77 13.20 -15.29
N THR A 62 -16.34 14.34 -15.82
CA THR A 62 -17.20 15.29 -16.51
C THR A 62 -16.50 15.62 -17.81
N ASP A 63 -16.80 14.78 -18.78
CA ASP A 63 -16.52 15.02 -20.16
C ASP A 63 -17.85 15.56 -20.75
N HIS A 64 -17.74 16.42 -21.76
CA HIS A 64 -18.80 16.98 -22.62
C HIS A 64 -19.71 18.11 -22.06
N SER A 65 -19.48 19.35 -22.51
CA SER A 65 -20.36 20.01 -23.49
C SER A 65 -19.82 21.35 -23.97
N SER A 66 -19.79 21.47 -25.29
CA SER A 66 -19.41 22.60 -26.13
C SER A 66 -20.32 23.83 -25.96
N THR A 67 -19.79 25.03 -26.20
CA THR A 67 -20.26 26.02 -27.20
C THR A 67 -19.54 27.35 -26.96
N THR A 68 -18.51 27.64 -27.76
CA THR A 68 -18.01 28.99 -28.00
C THR A 68 -18.81 29.53 -29.17
N GLN A 69 -19.71 30.48 -28.95
CA GLN A 69 -20.30 31.26 -30.04
C GLN A 69 -20.13 32.74 -29.70
N PHE A 70 -19.26 33.37 -30.49
CA PHE A 70 -18.87 34.77 -30.44
C PHE A 70 -19.92 35.56 -31.22
N ASP A 71 -20.47 36.59 -30.59
CA ASP A 71 -21.51 37.50 -31.11
C ASP A 71 -20.94 38.36 -32.27
N SER A 72 -21.77 38.73 -33.25
CA SER A 72 -21.44 39.61 -34.40
C SER A 72 -22.40 40.80 -34.44
#